data_AF-A0A7U9ITY7-F1
#
_entry.id   AF-A0A7U9ITY7-F1
#
_cell.length_a   1.000
_cell.length_b   1.000
_cell.length_c   1.000
_cell.angle_alpha   90.00
_cell.angle_beta   90.00
_cell.angle_gamma   90.00
#
_symmetry.space_group_name_H-M   'P 1'
#
loop_
_entity.id
_entity.type
_entity.pdbx_description
1 polymer ?
#
loop_
_entity_poly.entity_id
_entity_poly.type
_entity_poly.pdbx_seq_one_letter_code
_entity_poly.pdbx_strand_id
1 'polypeptide(L)'
;MTVPTYDKFIEPVLRYLATKPEGAAARDVHEAAADALGLDDSQRAKVITSGQLVYKNRAGWAHDRLKRAGLSQSLSRGKWCLTPAGFDWVASHPQPMTEQETNHLAFDFVNVKLKSRPDAVDLDPKADSPDHEELAKSSPDDRLDQALKELRDAVADEVLENLLQVSPSRFEVIVLDVLHRLGYGGHRDDLQRVGGTGDGGIDGVISLDKLGLEKVYVQAKRWQNTVGRPELQAFYGALAGQKAKRGVFITTSGFTSQARDFAQSVEGMVLVDGERLVHLMIENEVGVSSRLLKVPKLDMDYFE
;
A
#
# COMPACT_ATOMS: atom_id res chain seq x y z
N MET A 1 -6.29 -4.03 14.12
CA MET A 1 -6.54 -5.44 13.79
C MET A 1 -6.51 -5.63 12.26
N THR A 2 -6.19 -6.83 11.78
CA THR A 2 -6.18 -7.14 10.34
C THR A 2 -7.58 -7.58 9.90
N VAL A 3 -7.94 -7.32 8.64
CA VAL A 3 -9.16 -7.89 8.05
C VAL A 3 -8.89 -9.39 7.82
N PRO A 4 -9.85 -10.30 8.09
CA PRO A 4 -9.67 -11.73 7.81
C PRO A 4 -9.31 -12.00 6.35
N THR A 5 -8.57 -13.08 6.08
CA THR A 5 -8.22 -13.53 4.73
C THR A 5 -9.47 -13.93 3.93
N TYR A 6 -9.37 -13.98 2.59
CA TYR A 6 -10.56 -14.13 1.75
C TYR A 6 -11.26 -15.49 1.93
N ASP A 7 -10.52 -16.54 2.31
CA ASP A 7 -11.07 -17.87 2.61
C ASP A 7 -12.14 -17.79 3.71
N LYS A 8 -11.91 -16.96 4.72
CA LYS A 8 -12.87 -16.76 5.82
C LYS A 8 -14.17 -16.08 5.37
N PHE A 9 -14.20 -15.47 4.19
CA PHE A 9 -15.43 -14.91 3.60
C PHE A 9 -16.26 -15.94 2.83
N ILE A 10 -15.70 -17.11 2.47
CA ILE A 10 -16.40 -18.15 1.68
C ILE A 10 -17.67 -18.61 2.39
N GLU A 11 -17.53 -19.03 3.65
CA GLU A 11 -18.65 -19.58 4.41
C GLU A 11 -19.76 -18.54 4.70
N PRO A 12 -19.47 -17.32 5.19
CA PRO A 12 -20.49 -16.28 5.36
C PRO A 12 -21.23 -15.92 4.07
N VAL A 13 -20.51 -15.82 2.95
CA VAL A 13 -21.10 -15.53 1.63
C VAL A 13 -22.04 -16.66 1.21
N LEU A 14 -21.59 -17.91 1.33
CA LEU A 14 -22.39 -19.10 1.00
C LEU A 14 -23.68 -19.15 1.82
N ARG A 15 -23.58 -19.00 3.14
CA ARG A 15 -24.73 -19.05 4.05
C ARG A 15 -25.71 -17.92 3.80
N TYR A 16 -25.23 -16.71 3.58
CA TYR A 16 -26.11 -15.59 3.27
C TYR A 16 -26.88 -15.81 1.97
N LEU A 17 -26.21 -16.27 0.90
CA LEU A 17 -26.86 -16.57 -0.37
C LEU A 17 -27.89 -17.71 -0.27
N ALA A 18 -27.66 -18.69 0.60
CA ALA A 18 -28.63 -19.76 0.86
C ALA A 18 -29.97 -19.24 1.42
N THR A 19 -29.97 -18.10 2.11
CA THR A 19 -31.20 -17.46 2.61
C THR A 19 -31.96 -16.67 1.52
N LYS A 20 -31.39 -16.54 0.31
CA LYS A 20 -31.91 -15.72 -0.79
C LYS A 20 -32.02 -16.52 -2.10
N PRO A 21 -33.03 -17.40 -2.25
CA PRO A 21 -33.21 -18.23 -3.45
C PRO A 21 -33.32 -17.46 -4.77
N GLU A 22 -33.87 -16.24 -4.72
CA GLU A 22 -34.01 -15.37 -5.89
C GLU A 22 -32.75 -14.56 -6.22
N GLY A 23 -31.68 -14.77 -5.45
CA GLY A 23 -30.43 -14.04 -5.49
C GLY A 23 -30.45 -12.74 -4.67
N ALA A 24 -29.26 -12.29 -4.28
CA ALA A 24 -29.03 -11.10 -3.48
C ALA A 24 -28.13 -10.10 -4.22
N ALA A 25 -28.25 -8.82 -3.92
CA ALA A 25 -27.32 -7.83 -4.44
C ALA A 25 -25.95 -8.02 -3.78
N ALA A 26 -24.87 -7.93 -4.57
CA ALA A 26 -23.50 -8.11 -4.14
C ALA A 26 -23.14 -7.21 -2.95
N ARG A 27 -23.65 -5.97 -2.93
CA ARG A 27 -23.45 -5.06 -1.79
C ARG A 27 -24.00 -5.66 -0.49
N ASP A 28 -25.18 -6.27 -0.54
CA ASP A 28 -25.85 -6.81 0.65
C ASP A 28 -25.12 -8.08 1.11
N VAL A 29 -24.62 -8.87 0.17
CA VAL A 29 -23.75 -10.04 0.47
C VAL A 29 -22.45 -9.60 1.14
N HIS A 30 -21.81 -8.54 0.64
CA HIS A 30 -20.58 -8.03 1.25
C HIS A 30 -20.78 -7.55 2.69
N GLU A 31 -21.86 -6.78 2.95
CA GLU A 31 -22.16 -6.31 4.29
C GLU A 31 -22.52 -7.47 5.23
N ALA A 32 -23.36 -8.41 4.77
CA ALA A 32 -23.72 -9.57 5.58
C ALA A 32 -22.51 -10.45 5.93
N ALA A 33 -21.56 -10.62 5.02
CA ALA A 33 -20.31 -11.33 5.30
C ALA A 33 -19.43 -10.58 6.31
N ALA A 34 -19.37 -9.25 6.24
CA ALA A 34 -18.65 -8.43 7.21
C ALA A 34 -19.28 -8.47 8.61
N ASP A 35 -20.62 -8.47 8.67
CA ASP A 35 -21.38 -8.60 9.92
C ASP A 35 -21.16 -9.97 10.56
N ALA A 36 -21.23 -11.05 9.77
CA ALA A 36 -21.02 -12.41 10.24
C ALA A 36 -19.59 -12.65 10.79
N LEU A 37 -18.60 -11.94 10.24
CA LEU A 37 -17.21 -12.00 10.68
C LEU A 37 -16.88 -10.97 11.79
N GLY A 38 -17.83 -10.14 12.20
CA GLY A 38 -17.66 -9.17 13.28
C GLY A 38 -16.67 -8.04 12.97
N LEU A 39 -16.60 -7.58 11.71
CA LEU A 39 -15.68 -6.52 11.31
C LEU A 39 -16.08 -5.17 11.91
N ASP A 40 -15.12 -4.51 12.57
CA ASP A 40 -15.26 -3.15 13.09
C ASP A 40 -15.14 -2.06 12.00
N ASP A 41 -15.48 -0.82 12.34
CA ASP A 41 -15.44 0.32 11.41
C ASP A 41 -14.05 0.57 10.84
N SER A 42 -13.00 0.35 11.63
CA SER A 42 -11.61 0.53 11.19
C SER A 42 -11.20 -0.52 10.15
N GLN A 43 -11.70 -1.75 10.31
CA GLN A 43 -11.50 -2.85 9.38
C GLN A 43 -12.31 -2.64 8.09
N ARG A 44 -13.55 -2.13 8.20
CA ARG A 44 -14.40 -1.81 7.04
C ARG A 44 -13.90 -0.63 6.22
N ALA A 45 -13.19 0.32 6.84
CA ALA A 45 -12.62 1.49 6.17
C ALA A 45 -11.33 1.20 5.39
N LYS A 46 -10.72 0.02 5.52
CA LYS A 46 -9.47 -0.31 4.82
C LYS A 46 -9.69 -0.44 3.32
N VAL A 47 -8.79 0.14 2.54
CA VAL A 47 -8.77 0.07 1.07
C VAL A 47 -7.53 -0.67 0.55
N ILE A 48 -7.69 -1.38 -0.57
CA ILE A 48 -6.56 -1.88 -1.38
C ILE A 48 -6.06 -0.79 -2.32
N THR A 49 -4.92 -1.01 -2.99
CA THR A 49 -4.29 -0.02 -3.89
C THR A 49 -5.22 0.44 -5.02
N SER A 50 -6.16 -0.41 -5.45
CA SER A 50 -7.18 -0.06 -6.46
C SER A 50 -8.31 0.84 -5.96
N GLY A 51 -8.32 1.22 -4.67
CA GLY A 51 -9.35 2.05 -4.02
C GLY A 51 -10.59 1.30 -3.56
N GLN A 52 -10.67 -0.02 -3.75
CA GLN A 52 -11.77 -0.84 -3.24
C GLN A 52 -11.60 -1.15 -1.75
N LEU A 53 -12.71 -1.29 -1.01
CA LEU A 53 -12.68 -1.73 0.37
C LEU A 53 -12.20 -3.19 0.45
N VAL A 54 -11.25 -3.47 1.34
CA VAL A 54 -10.59 -4.79 1.46
C VAL A 54 -11.61 -5.91 1.64
N TYR A 55 -12.59 -5.74 2.54
CA TYR A 55 -13.60 -6.78 2.78
C TYR A 55 -14.51 -7.02 1.58
N LYS A 56 -14.83 -5.99 0.78
CA LYS A 56 -15.63 -6.14 -0.44
C LYS A 56 -14.85 -6.88 -1.52
N ASN A 57 -13.57 -6.56 -1.68
CA ASN A 57 -12.69 -7.27 -2.61
C ASN A 57 -12.57 -8.76 -2.21
N ARG A 58 -12.30 -9.04 -0.94
CA ARG A 58 -12.18 -10.41 -0.41
C ARG A 58 -13.48 -11.21 -0.50
N ALA A 59 -14.63 -10.61 -0.22
CA ALA A 59 -15.95 -11.22 -0.44
C ALA A 59 -16.21 -11.51 -1.93
N GLY A 60 -15.75 -10.64 -2.83
CA GLY A 60 -15.77 -10.87 -4.27
C GLY A 60 -14.96 -12.10 -4.70
N TRP A 61 -13.74 -12.26 -4.16
CA TRP A 61 -12.90 -13.44 -4.39
C TRP A 61 -13.48 -14.72 -3.80
N ALA A 62 -14.08 -14.63 -2.61
CA ALA A 62 -14.82 -15.75 -2.02
C ALA A 62 -15.97 -16.21 -2.94
N HIS A 63 -16.73 -15.27 -3.50
CA HIS A 63 -17.76 -15.60 -4.47
C HIS A 63 -17.19 -16.16 -5.79
N ASP A 64 -16.05 -15.68 -6.30
CA ASP A 64 -15.37 -16.28 -7.47
C ASP A 64 -15.01 -17.76 -7.22
N ARG A 65 -14.54 -18.10 -6.01
CA ARG A 65 -14.28 -19.51 -5.64
C ARG A 65 -15.54 -20.36 -5.60
N LEU A 66 -16.61 -19.86 -4.98
CA LEU A 66 -17.91 -20.54 -4.99
C LEU A 66 -18.44 -20.77 -6.42
N LYS A 67 -18.23 -19.80 -7.33
CA LYS A 67 -18.60 -19.97 -8.74
C LYS A 67 -17.78 -21.04 -9.44
N ARG A 68 -16.46 -21.08 -9.21
CA ARG A 68 -15.56 -22.09 -9.80
C ARG A 68 -15.80 -23.49 -9.26
N ALA A 69 -16.25 -23.60 -8.02
CA ALA A 69 -16.72 -24.83 -7.41
C ALA A 69 -18.14 -25.25 -7.87
N GLY A 70 -18.81 -24.43 -8.69
CA GLY A 70 -20.15 -24.71 -9.19
C GLY A 70 -21.26 -24.52 -8.15
N LEU A 71 -20.97 -23.95 -6.98
CA LEU A 71 -21.94 -23.74 -5.89
C LEU A 71 -22.68 -22.41 -6.02
N SER A 72 -22.10 -21.41 -6.69
CA SER A 72 -22.75 -20.13 -6.93
C SER A 72 -22.70 -19.69 -8.39
N GLN A 73 -23.52 -18.70 -8.71
CA GLN A 73 -23.60 -18.09 -10.03
C GLN A 73 -24.01 -16.61 -9.93
N SER A 74 -23.82 -15.89 -11.03
CA SER A 74 -24.30 -14.51 -11.18
C SER A 74 -25.56 -14.52 -12.04
N LEU A 75 -26.68 -14.02 -11.51
CA LEU A 75 -27.94 -13.93 -12.24
C LEU A 75 -27.96 -12.71 -13.18
N SER A 76 -27.39 -11.60 -12.72
CA SER A 76 -27.23 -10.36 -13.47
C SER A 76 -26.14 -9.50 -12.83
N ARG A 77 -25.88 -8.30 -13.36
CA ARG A 77 -24.89 -7.37 -12.82
C ARG A 77 -25.10 -7.14 -11.33
N GLY A 78 -24.10 -7.51 -10.54
CA GLY A 78 -24.14 -7.33 -9.08
C GLY A 78 -25.24 -8.14 -8.38
N LYS A 79 -25.84 -9.15 -9.01
CA LYS A 79 -26.82 -10.04 -8.37
C LYS A 79 -26.30 -11.49 -8.35
N TRP A 80 -26.09 -12.02 -7.16
CA TRP A 80 -25.47 -13.33 -6.92
C TRP A 80 -26.50 -14.31 -6.37
N CYS A 81 -26.38 -15.59 -6.70
CA CYS A 81 -27.26 -16.65 -6.19
C CYS A 81 -26.50 -17.98 -6.11
N LEU A 82 -26.98 -18.91 -5.29
CA LEU A 82 -26.50 -20.29 -5.34
C LEU A 82 -27.06 -21.03 -6.55
N THR A 83 -26.32 -22.04 -7.01
CA THR A 83 -26.83 -23.05 -7.94
C THR A 83 -27.64 -24.09 -7.16
N PRO A 84 -28.40 -24.99 -7.82
CA PRO A 84 -29.03 -26.13 -7.15
C PRO A 84 -28.04 -26.94 -6.30
N ALA A 85 -26.85 -27.22 -6.85
CA ALA A 85 -25.78 -27.89 -6.11
C ALA A 85 -25.31 -27.10 -4.88
N GLY A 86 -25.27 -25.78 -4.95
CA GLY A 86 -24.98 -24.92 -3.79
C GLY A 86 -26.04 -25.03 -2.68
N PHE A 87 -27.33 -25.06 -3.04
CA PHE A 87 -28.40 -25.26 -2.06
C PHE A 87 -28.33 -26.66 -1.42
N ASP A 88 -28.13 -27.70 -2.22
CA ASP A 88 -27.99 -29.08 -1.73
C ASP A 88 -26.78 -29.23 -0.80
N TRP A 89 -25.67 -28.55 -1.12
CA TRP A 89 -24.48 -28.53 -0.28
C TRP A 89 -24.77 -27.92 1.10
N VAL A 90 -25.43 -26.77 1.16
CA VAL A 90 -25.79 -26.09 2.42
C VAL A 90 -26.78 -26.93 3.23
N ALA A 91 -27.74 -27.59 2.56
CA ALA A 91 -28.72 -28.46 3.20
C ALA A 91 -28.08 -29.71 3.83
N SER A 92 -27.05 -30.26 3.18
CA SER A 92 -26.30 -31.42 3.71
C SER A 92 -25.28 -31.05 4.79
N HIS A 93 -24.88 -29.78 4.87
CA HIS A 93 -23.91 -29.27 5.85
C HIS A 93 -24.52 -28.13 6.66
N PRO A 94 -25.40 -28.39 7.65
CA PRO A 94 -26.08 -27.33 8.41
C PRO A 94 -25.17 -26.59 9.40
N GLN A 95 -24.02 -27.16 9.75
CA GLN A 95 -23.02 -26.51 10.61
C GLN A 95 -22.02 -25.69 9.78
N PRO A 96 -21.40 -24.66 10.38
CA PRO A 96 -20.36 -23.88 9.72
C PRO A 96 -19.25 -24.75 9.13
N MET A 97 -18.78 -24.39 7.95
CA MET A 97 -17.64 -25.05 7.30
C MET A 97 -16.46 -25.18 8.25
N THR A 98 -15.86 -26.37 8.26
CA THR A 98 -14.55 -26.57 8.87
C THR A 98 -13.48 -25.82 8.08
N GLU A 99 -12.33 -25.58 8.71
CA GLU A 99 -11.20 -24.94 8.04
C GLU A 99 -10.69 -25.77 6.85
N GLN A 100 -10.76 -27.10 6.94
CA GLN A 100 -10.37 -28.01 5.85
C GLN A 100 -11.32 -27.90 4.64
N GLU A 101 -12.62 -27.84 4.86
CA GLU A 101 -13.61 -27.66 3.78
C GLU A 101 -13.47 -26.27 3.13
N THR A 102 -13.19 -25.25 3.94
CA THR A 102 -12.98 -23.88 3.45
C THR A 102 -11.72 -23.81 2.58
N ASN A 103 -10.64 -24.44 3.01
CA ASN A 103 -9.39 -24.53 2.27
C ASN A 103 -9.58 -25.29 0.94
N HIS A 104 -10.28 -26.44 0.94
CA HIS A 104 -10.58 -27.19 -0.28
C HIS A 104 -11.34 -26.32 -1.30
N LEU A 105 -12.38 -25.61 -0.87
CA LEU A 105 -13.13 -24.68 -1.73
C LEU A 105 -12.31 -23.47 -2.20
N ALA A 106 -11.41 -22.98 -1.36
CA ALA A 106 -10.55 -21.86 -1.68
C ALA A 106 -9.44 -22.22 -2.69
N PHE A 107 -8.89 -23.44 -2.64
CA PHE A 107 -7.61 -23.77 -3.29
C PHE A 107 -7.73 -24.76 -4.44
N ASP A 108 -8.69 -25.69 -4.40
CA ASP A 108 -8.76 -26.75 -5.41
C ASP A 108 -9.38 -26.28 -6.71
N PHE A 109 -10.20 -25.23 -6.65
CA PHE A 109 -10.88 -24.65 -7.82
C PHE A 109 -10.17 -23.42 -8.42
N VAL A 110 -8.98 -23.04 -7.92
CA VAL A 110 -8.24 -21.85 -8.39
C VAL A 110 -7.99 -21.88 -9.90
N ASN A 111 -7.67 -23.05 -10.45
CA ASN A 111 -7.36 -23.25 -11.87
C ASN A 111 -8.57 -23.69 -12.72
N VAL A 112 -9.74 -23.92 -12.10
CA VAL A 112 -10.93 -24.38 -12.81
C VAL A 112 -11.52 -23.25 -13.65
N LYS A 113 -11.56 -23.45 -14.97
CA LYS A 113 -12.17 -22.50 -15.91
C LYS A 113 -13.69 -22.59 -15.78
N LEU A 114 -14.36 -21.45 -15.59
CA LEU A 114 -15.83 -21.33 -15.46
C LEU A 114 -16.63 -21.85 -16.67
N LYS A 115 -15.96 -22.09 -17.80
CA LYS A 115 -16.48 -22.87 -18.93
C LYS A 115 -15.36 -23.80 -19.41
N SER A 116 -15.51 -25.11 -19.22
CA SER A 116 -14.70 -26.09 -19.94
C SER A 116 -15.05 -26.00 -21.42
N ARG A 117 -14.07 -25.69 -22.26
CA ARG A 117 -14.17 -26.10 -23.67
C ARG A 117 -14.02 -27.62 -23.65
N PRO A 118 -14.89 -28.39 -24.33
CA PRO A 118 -14.89 -29.86 -24.25
C PRO A 118 -13.56 -30.54 -24.63
N ASP A 119 -12.61 -29.80 -25.22
CA ASP A 119 -11.37 -30.33 -25.79
C ASP A 119 -10.10 -30.02 -24.97
N ALA A 120 -10.21 -29.53 -23.73
CA ALA A 120 -9.03 -29.24 -22.90
C ALA A 120 -8.79 -30.35 -21.87
N VAL A 121 -7.78 -31.18 -22.11
CA VAL A 121 -7.27 -32.17 -21.15
C VAL A 121 -6.32 -31.46 -20.16
N ASP A 122 -6.56 -31.62 -18.86
CA ASP A 122 -5.65 -31.12 -17.82
C ASP A 122 -4.38 -31.99 -17.78
N LEU A 123 -3.23 -31.34 -17.94
CA LEU A 123 -1.90 -31.95 -17.84
C LEU A 123 -1.19 -31.31 -16.63
N ASP A 124 -1.41 -31.87 -15.45
CA ASP A 124 -0.35 -32.15 -14.45
C ASP A 124 -0.93 -32.50 -13.07
N PRO A 125 -0.32 -33.44 -12.32
CA PRO A 125 -0.64 -33.67 -10.91
C PRO A 125 -0.02 -32.58 -10.02
N LYS A 126 -0.78 -32.09 -9.03
CA LYS A 126 -0.29 -31.13 -8.01
C LYS A 126 0.62 -31.83 -6.99
N ALA A 127 1.72 -31.16 -6.61
CA ALA A 127 2.54 -31.50 -5.46
C ALA A 127 2.14 -30.63 -4.26
N ASP A 128 1.83 -31.27 -3.13
CA ASP A 128 1.51 -30.60 -1.86
C ASP A 128 2.80 -30.16 -1.15
N SER A 129 2.94 -28.84 -0.92
CA SER A 129 3.99 -28.27 -0.06
C SER A 129 3.35 -27.30 0.95
N PRO A 130 3.81 -27.26 2.22
CA PRO A 130 3.21 -26.46 3.29
C PRO A 130 3.32 -24.93 3.10
N ASP A 131 4.31 -24.43 2.36
CA ASP A 131 4.43 -22.99 2.02
C ASP A 131 3.29 -22.48 1.12
N HIS A 132 2.50 -23.39 0.53
CA HIS A 132 1.35 -23.00 -0.29
C HIS A 132 0.17 -22.48 0.52
N GLU A 133 -0.01 -22.82 1.80
CA GLU A 133 -1.25 -22.51 2.52
C GLU A 133 -1.47 -21.00 2.73
N GLU A 134 -0.45 -20.25 3.13
CA GLU A 134 -0.57 -18.81 3.39
C GLU A 134 -0.72 -17.99 2.10
N LEU A 135 0.05 -18.36 1.07
CA LEU A 135 -0.09 -17.84 -0.30
C LEU A 135 -1.45 -18.18 -0.91
N ALA A 136 -2.02 -19.33 -0.58
CA ALA A 136 -3.32 -19.76 -1.10
C ALA A 136 -4.48 -19.03 -0.42
N LYS A 137 -4.38 -18.69 0.88
CA LYS A 137 -5.36 -17.88 1.66
C LYS A 137 -5.37 -16.40 1.26
N SER A 138 -4.36 -15.93 0.53
CA SER A 138 -4.27 -14.56 0.05
C SER A 138 -4.94 -14.40 -1.32
N SER A 139 -5.78 -13.36 -1.48
CA SER A 139 -6.40 -13.09 -2.78
C SER A 139 -5.33 -12.73 -3.82
N PRO A 140 -5.60 -12.89 -5.13
CA PRO A 140 -4.69 -12.41 -6.17
C PRO A 140 -4.31 -10.93 -6.05
N ASP A 141 -5.25 -10.06 -5.66
CA ASP A 141 -4.96 -8.64 -5.40
C ASP A 141 -4.05 -8.46 -4.18
N ASP A 142 -4.31 -9.17 -3.06
CA ASP A 142 -3.43 -9.12 -1.88
C ASP A 142 -1.99 -9.55 -2.24
N ARG A 143 -1.85 -10.61 -3.05
CA ARG A 143 -0.53 -11.09 -3.50
C ARG A 143 0.18 -10.09 -4.42
N LEU A 144 -0.57 -9.41 -5.29
CA LEU A 144 -0.03 -8.36 -6.13
C LEU A 144 0.43 -7.16 -5.29
N ASP A 145 -0.38 -6.70 -4.33
CA ASP A 145 -0.03 -5.60 -3.43
C ASP A 145 1.22 -5.94 -2.60
N GLN A 146 1.31 -7.17 -2.08
CA GLN A 146 2.49 -7.65 -1.36
C GLN A 146 3.74 -7.66 -2.25
N ALA A 147 3.64 -8.20 -3.47
CA ALA A 147 4.76 -8.21 -4.41
C ALA A 147 5.19 -6.80 -4.84
N LEU A 148 4.24 -5.87 -5.02
CA LEU A 148 4.55 -4.47 -5.31
C LEU A 148 5.24 -3.78 -4.14
N LYS A 149 4.82 -4.07 -2.90
CA LYS A 149 5.48 -3.58 -1.69
C LYS A 149 6.90 -4.10 -1.60
N GLU A 150 7.13 -5.40 -1.81
CA GLU A 150 8.47 -6.00 -1.80
C GLU A 150 9.39 -5.36 -2.84
N LEU A 151 8.90 -5.14 -4.07
CA LEU A 151 9.66 -4.42 -5.10
C LEU A 151 9.98 -2.98 -4.68
N ARG A 152 9.04 -2.28 -4.05
CA ARG A 152 9.24 -0.92 -3.56
C ARG A 152 10.28 -0.86 -2.43
N ASP A 153 10.19 -1.78 -1.48
CA ASP A 153 11.10 -1.88 -0.34
C ASP A 153 12.53 -2.21 -0.83
N ALA A 154 12.67 -3.14 -1.78
CA ALA A 154 13.97 -3.46 -2.39
C ALA A 154 14.59 -2.25 -3.11
N VAL A 155 13.80 -1.52 -3.91
CA VAL A 155 14.26 -0.28 -4.56
C VAL A 155 14.60 0.78 -3.52
N ALA A 156 13.86 0.84 -2.41
CA ALA A 156 14.14 1.81 -1.36
C ALA A 156 15.52 1.57 -0.72
N ASP A 157 15.84 0.31 -0.42
CA ASP A 157 17.15 -0.08 0.10
C ASP A 157 18.27 0.28 -0.89
N GLU A 158 18.10 -0.05 -2.18
CA GLU A 158 19.07 0.30 -3.24
C GLU A 158 19.28 1.81 -3.37
N VAL A 159 18.21 2.61 -3.33
CA VAL A 159 18.31 4.08 -3.38
C VAL A 159 19.08 4.60 -2.18
N LEU A 160 18.79 4.10 -0.97
CA LEU A 160 19.49 4.53 0.24
C LEU A 160 20.98 4.22 0.19
N GLU A 161 21.36 3.02 -0.26
CA GLU A 161 22.75 2.64 -0.47
C GLU A 161 23.46 3.60 -1.44
N ASN A 162 22.80 3.93 -2.57
CA ASN A 162 23.35 4.87 -3.55
C ASN A 162 23.49 6.30 -2.97
N LEU A 163 22.54 6.76 -2.16
CA LEU A 163 22.64 8.06 -1.46
C LEU A 163 23.85 8.11 -0.50
N LEU A 164 24.21 6.98 0.11
CA LEU A 164 25.39 6.90 0.97
C LEU A 164 26.71 6.94 0.18
N GLN A 165 26.72 6.54 -1.09
CA GLN A 165 27.93 6.54 -1.94
C GLN A 165 28.21 7.88 -2.64
N VAL A 166 27.20 8.73 -2.83
CA VAL A 166 27.41 10.04 -3.46
C VAL A 166 28.18 11.00 -2.56
N SER A 167 28.81 12.03 -3.17
CA SER A 167 29.45 13.10 -2.40
C SER A 167 28.42 13.89 -1.58
N PRO A 168 28.81 14.51 -0.44
CA PRO A 168 27.92 15.39 0.32
C PRO A 168 27.27 16.48 -0.53
N SER A 169 28.08 17.14 -1.37
CA SER A 169 27.58 18.16 -2.31
C SER A 169 26.59 17.62 -3.34
N ARG A 170 26.68 16.34 -3.72
CA ARG A 170 25.73 15.70 -4.63
C ARG A 170 24.44 15.33 -3.89
N PHE A 171 24.55 14.86 -2.65
CA PHE A 171 23.41 14.59 -1.78
C PHE A 171 22.55 15.85 -1.58
N GLU A 172 23.18 17.01 -1.34
CA GLU A 172 22.48 18.30 -1.29
C GLU A 172 21.70 18.60 -2.58
N VAL A 173 22.27 18.31 -3.77
CA VAL A 173 21.55 18.44 -5.05
C VAL A 173 20.27 17.62 -5.01
N ILE A 174 20.41 16.33 -4.65
CA ILE A 174 19.32 15.36 -4.72
C ILE A 174 18.20 15.78 -3.77
N VAL A 175 18.55 16.23 -2.57
CA VAL A 175 17.58 16.74 -1.60
C VAL A 175 16.80 17.94 -2.15
N LEU A 176 17.48 18.90 -2.78
CA LEU A 176 16.82 20.03 -3.40
C LEU A 176 15.94 19.62 -4.59
N ASP A 177 16.37 18.65 -5.40
CA ASP A 177 15.57 18.11 -6.50
C ASP A 177 14.29 17.42 -5.97
N VAL A 178 14.37 16.68 -4.86
CA VAL A 178 13.19 16.09 -4.17
C VAL A 178 12.23 17.17 -3.69
N LEU A 179 12.74 18.20 -3.00
CA LEU A 179 11.91 19.30 -2.51
C LEU A 179 11.24 20.06 -3.65
N HIS A 180 11.96 20.32 -4.74
CA HIS A 180 11.38 20.93 -5.92
C HIS A 180 10.25 20.08 -6.52
N ARG A 181 10.44 18.76 -6.58
CA ARG A 181 9.44 17.85 -7.13
C ARG A 181 8.20 17.72 -6.27
N LEU A 182 8.35 17.88 -4.96
CA LEU A 182 7.25 18.03 -3.99
C LEU A 182 6.50 19.38 -4.11
N GLY A 183 6.96 20.29 -4.97
CA GLY A 183 6.35 21.59 -5.21
C GLY A 183 6.88 22.73 -4.33
N TYR A 184 7.99 22.53 -3.63
CA TYR A 184 8.69 23.61 -2.92
C TYR A 184 9.52 24.43 -3.91
N GLY A 185 9.27 25.74 -3.98
CA GLY A 185 9.87 26.62 -5.00
C GLY A 185 9.09 26.55 -6.31
N GLY A 186 8.44 27.66 -6.67
CA GLY A 186 7.59 27.74 -7.87
C GLY A 186 8.38 27.61 -9.17
N HIS A 187 9.64 28.01 -9.16
CA HIS A 187 10.61 27.82 -10.24
C HIS A 187 11.94 27.28 -9.69
N ARG A 188 12.74 26.67 -10.57
CA ARG A 188 14.04 26.11 -10.18
C ARG A 188 15.00 27.17 -9.64
N ASP A 189 14.83 28.42 -10.07
CA ASP A 189 15.62 29.58 -9.62
C ASP A 189 15.30 29.99 -8.17
N ASP A 190 14.18 29.52 -7.62
CA ASP A 190 13.79 29.75 -6.21
C ASP A 190 14.61 28.88 -5.25
N LEU A 191 15.31 27.86 -5.76
CA LEU A 191 16.22 27.01 -5.00
C LEU A 191 17.63 27.61 -5.04
N GLN A 192 17.99 28.29 -3.97
CA GLN A 192 19.33 28.82 -3.80
C GLN A 192 20.15 27.85 -2.97
N ARG A 193 21.28 27.40 -3.52
CA ARG A 193 22.30 26.80 -2.66
C ARG A 193 23.01 27.89 -1.90
N VAL A 194 23.08 27.65 -0.60
CA VAL A 194 23.92 28.40 0.29
C VAL A 194 24.96 27.40 0.76
N GLY A 195 26.22 27.67 0.47
CA GLY A 195 27.30 26.75 0.81
C GLY A 195 28.57 27.54 1.02
N GLY A 196 29.05 27.56 2.26
CA GLY A 196 30.33 28.14 2.63
C GLY A 196 30.65 27.91 4.10
N THR A 197 31.94 27.82 4.43
CA THR A 197 32.38 27.82 5.84
C THR A 197 31.92 29.11 6.53
N GLY A 198 30.90 29.03 7.40
CA GLY A 198 30.40 30.16 8.20
C GLY A 198 28.89 30.40 8.20
N ASP A 199 28.13 29.62 7.42
CA ASP A 199 26.66 29.72 7.29
C ASP A 199 25.86 28.93 8.35
N GLY A 200 26.55 28.29 9.30
CA GLY A 200 25.92 27.55 10.39
C GLY A 200 25.32 26.20 9.97
N GLY A 201 25.65 25.69 8.78
CA GLY A 201 25.17 24.39 8.30
C GLY A 201 23.84 24.46 7.54
N ILE A 202 23.54 25.59 6.90
CA ILE A 202 22.40 25.71 5.98
C ILE A 202 22.91 25.40 4.58
N ASP A 203 22.42 24.31 3.99
CA ASP A 203 22.87 23.83 2.66
C ASP A 203 22.01 24.39 1.51
N GLY A 204 20.80 24.87 1.84
CA GLY A 204 19.89 25.43 0.84
C GLY A 204 18.82 26.33 1.42
N VAL A 205 18.32 27.23 0.60
CA VAL A 205 17.20 28.12 0.90
C VAL A 205 16.22 28.05 -0.27
N ILE A 206 14.96 27.76 0.05
CA ILE A 206 13.88 27.65 -0.92
C ILE A 206 12.86 28.73 -0.64
N SER A 207 12.57 29.57 -1.63
CA SER A 207 11.46 30.53 -1.55
C SER A 207 10.14 29.84 -1.87
N LEU A 208 9.12 29.99 -1.02
CA LEU A 208 7.79 29.40 -1.25
C LEU A 208 6.90 30.28 -2.12
N ASP A 209 7.29 31.54 -2.30
CA ASP A 209 6.60 32.51 -3.13
C ASP A 209 7.59 33.25 -4.04
N LYS A 210 7.08 33.80 -5.14
CA LYS A 210 7.87 34.50 -6.15
C LYS A 210 8.55 35.78 -5.65
N LEU A 211 8.07 36.35 -4.53
CA LEU A 211 8.63 37.56 -3.93
C LEU A 211 9.71 37.22 -2.89
N GLY A 212 9.88 35.95 -2.54
CA GLY A 212 10.86 35.47 -1.56
C GLY A 212 10.54 35.88 -0.12
N LEU A 213 9.26 36.13 0.20
CA LEU A 213 8.82 36.56 1.53
C LEU A 213 8.79 35.40 2.53
N GLU A 214 8.38 34.22 2.07
CA GLU A 214 8.41 32.97 2.81
C GLU A 214 9.57 32.10 2.33
N LYS A 215 10.49 31.80 3.23
CA LYS A 215 11.67 30.97 2.96
C LYS A 215 11.67 29.73 3.85
N VAL A 216 12.08 28.61 3.27
CA VAL A 216 12.38 27.36 3.96
C VAL A 216 13.87 27.11 3.86
N TYR A 217 14.49 26.90 5.01
CA TYR A 217 15.91 26.62 5.11
C TYR A 217 16.11 25.11 5.19
N VAL A 218 17.07 24.60 4.45
CA VAL A 218 17.29 23.16 4.30
C VAL A 218 18.70 22.83 4.77
N GLN A 219 18.79 21.80 5.60
CA GLN A 219 20.04 21.14 5.93
C GLN A 219 19.96 19.68 5.48
N ALA A 220 20.94 19.23 4.72
CA ALA A 220 21.03 17.92 4.10
C ALA A 220 22.33 17.23 4.54
N LYS A 221 22.23 16.33 5.52
CA LYS A 221 23.38 15.63 6.09
C LYS A 221 23.46 14.17 5.64
N ARG A 222 24.40 13.88 4.72
CA ARG A 222 24.81 12.49 4.42
C ARG A 222 25.54 11.92 5.62
N TRP A 223 24.91 10.99 6.32
CA TRP A 223 25.37 10.48 7.61
C TRP A 223 25.07 8.98 7.72
N GLN A 224 25.97 8.23 8.36
CA GLN A 224 25.77 6.79 8.61
C GLN A 224 25.23 6.51 10.02
N ASN A 225 25.67 7.30 11.01
CA ASN A 225 25.21 7.15 12.38
C ASN A 225 23.87 7.84 12.59
N THR A 226 23.21 7.64 13.74
CA THR A 226 21.99 8.38 14.06
C THR A 226 22.29 9.85 14.38
N VAL A 227 21.43 10.77 13.93
CA VAL A 227 21.53 12.20 14.24
C VAL A 227 21.02 12.47 15.67
N GLY A 228 21.89 13.11 16.47
CA GLY A 228 21.63 13.48 17.85
C GLY A 228 21.06 14.89 18.01
N ARG A 229 20.58 15.20 19.23
CA ARG A 229 20.08 16.53 19.60
C ARG A 229 21.06 17.69 19.33
N PRO A 230 22.39 17.57 19.55
CA PRO A 230 23.33 18.68 19.33
C PRO A 230 23.30 19.22 17.90
N GLU A 231 23.15 18.33 16.91
CA GLU A 231 23.08 18.70 15.48
C GLU A 231 21.83 19.52 15.18
N LEU A 232 20.68 19.09 15.71
CA LEU A 232 19.43 19.83 15.55
C LEU A 232 19.44 21.16 16.31
N GLN A 233 20.12 21.24 17.46
CA GLN A 233 20.29 22.50 18.18
C GLN A 233 21.17 23.48 17.41
N ALA A 234 22.24 23.00 16.77
CA ALA A 234 23.07 23.83 15.90
C ALA A 234 22.26 24.36 14.72
N PHE A 235 21.48 23.50 14.05
CA PHE A 235 20.58 23.90 12.97
C PHE A 235 19.56 24.94 13.42
N TYR A 236 18.89 24.70 14.55
CA TYR A 236 17.92 25.64 15.12
C TYR A 236 18.56 26.99 15.45
N GLY A 237 19.79 26.99 15.97
CA GLY A 237 20.57 28.22 16.17
C GLY A 237 20.84 28.98 14.87
N ALA A 238 21.17 28.27 13.79
CA ALA A 238 21.37 28.86 12.46
C ALA A 238 20.06 29.46 11.91
N LEU A 239 18.93 28.77 12.07
CA LEU A 239 17.60 29.29 11.71
C LEU A 239 17.29 30.59 12.46
N ALA A 240 17.52 30.63 13.78
CA ALA A 240 17.31 31.82 14.59
C ALA A 240 18.20 32.99 14.15
N GLY A 241 19.48 32.72 13.81
CA GLY A 241 20.41 33.72 13.28
C GLY A 241 19.95 34.34 11.96
N GLN A 242 19.29 33.55 11.10
CA GLN A 242 18.72 33.99 9.82
C GLN A 242 17.28 34.54 9.96
N LYS A 243 16.72 34.60 11.18
CA LYS A 243 15.30 34.92 11.44
C LYS A 243 14.34 34.06 10.63
N ALA A 244 14.73 32.81 10.37
CA ALA A 244 13.96 31.85 9.61
C ALA A 244 12.79 31.32 10.44
N LYS A 245 11.61 31.22 9.83
CA LYS A 245 10.41 30.65 10.47
C LYS A 245 10.26 29.15 10.25
N ARG A 246 10.88 28.61 9.20
CA ARG A 246 10.71 27.22 8.75
C ARG A 246 12.04 26.63 8.32
N GLY A 247 12.33 25.43 8.79
CA GLY A 247 13.51 24.66 8.47
C GLY A 247 13.19 23.17 8.29
N VAL A 248 13.88 22.53 7.36
CA VAL A 248 13.81 21.08 7.13
C VAL A 248 15.21 20.49 7.29
N PHE A 249 15.34 19.52 8.18
CA PHE A 249 16.56 18.75 8.37
C PHE A 249 16.39 17.37 7.74
N ILE A 250 17.26 17.05 6.79
CA ILE A 250 17.20 15.85 5.96
C ILE A 250 18.49 15.06 6.17
N THR A 251 18.38 13.75 6.39
CA THR A 251 19.56 12.87 6.51
C THR A 251 19.32 11.52 5.86
N THR A 252 20.40 10.84 5.45
CA THR A 252 20.39 9.43 5.02
C THR A 252 20.30 8.44 6.18
N SER A 253 20.29 8.91 7.42
CA SER A 253 20.24 8.10 8.64
C SER A 253 18.92 8.30 9.39
N GLY A 254 18.83 7.77 10.62
CA GLY A 254 17.72 8.07 11.53
C GLY A 254 18.02 9.20 12.52
N PHE A 255 17.01 9.57 13.32
CA PHE A 255 17.15 10.48 14.46
C PHE A 255 17.04 9.73 15.79
N THR A 256 17.77 10.19 16.80
CA THR A 256 17.63 9.68 18.18
C THR A 256 16.28 10.12 18.75
N SER A 257 15.76 9.42 19.77
CA SER A 257 14.54 9.84 20.48
C SER A 257 14.65 11.28 20.98
N GLN A 258 15.76 11.61 21.64
CA GLN A 258 16.05 12.95 22.16
C GLN A 258 16.09 14.03 21.06
N ALA A 259 16.53 13.68 19.85
CA ALA A 259 16.51 14.58 18.70
C ALA A 259 15.07 14.82 18.20
N ARG A 260 14.26 13.76 18.13
CA ARG A 260 12.83 13.88 17.76
C ARG A 260 12.05 14.70 18.79
N ASP A 261 12.25 14.43 20.08
CA ASP A 261 11.63 15.18 21.18
C ASP A 261 12.00 16.66 21.12
N PHE A 262 13.27 16.97 20.86
CA PHE A 262 13.72 18.35 20.67
C PHE A 262 13.03 19.01 19.48
N ALA A 263 12.92 18.33 18.34
CA ALA A 263 12.26 18.88 17.17
C ALA A 263 10.77 19.15 17.36
N GLN A 264 10.08 18.32 18.15
CA GLN A 264 8.69 18.55 18.53
C GLN A 264 8.53 19.70 19.54
N SER A 265 9.55 19.97 20.35
CA SER A 265 9.53 21.06 21.34
C SER A 265 9.74 22.46 20.75
N VAL A 266 10.20 22.56 19.50
CA VAL A 266 10.47 23.83 18.82
C VAL A 266 9.54 24.00 17.62
N GLU A 267 9.08 25.23 17.38
CA GLU A 267 8.27 25.51 16.21
C GLU A 267 9.12 25.62 14.94
N GLY A 268 8.53 25.21 13.82
CA GLY A 268 9.09 25.47 12.49
C GLY A 268 10.20 24.54 12.04
N MET A 269 10.46 23.41 12.72
CA MET A 269 11.45 22.42 12.28
C MET A 269 10.80 21.10 11.89
N VAL A 270 11.13 20.61 10.69
CA VAL A 270 10.67 19.32 10.17
C VAL A 270 11.85 18.38 9.98
N LEU A 271 11.69 17.12 10.38
CA LEU A 271 12.70 16.08 10.22
C LEU A 271 12.31 15.10 9.10
N VAL A 272 13.28 14.76 8.26
CA VAL A 272 13.18 13.73 7.22
C VAL A 272 14.39 12.80 7.36
N ASP A 273 14.13 11.55 7.75
CA ASP A 273 15.15 10.51 7.85
C ASP A 273 15.33 9.76 6.51
N GLY A 274 16.28 8.84 6.46
CA GLY A 274 16.64 8.12 5.24
C GLY A 274 15.45 7.37 4.62
N GLU A 275 14.69 6.65 5.44
CA GLU A 275 13.50 5.91 4.99
C GLU A 275 12.46 6.86 4.37
N ARG A 276 12.12 7.95 5.07
CA ARG A 276 11.17 8.94 4.57
C ARG A 276 11.68 9.63 3.30
N LEU A 277 12.97 9.98 3.24
CA LEU A 277 13.58 10.61 2.06
C LEU A 277 13.45 9.71 0.83
N VAL A 278 13.76 8.43 0.97
CA VAL A 278 13.68 7.46 -0.12
C VAL A 278 12.24 7.25 -0.59
N HIS A 279 11.28 7.16 0.32
CA HIS A 279 9.88 7.10 -0.06
C HIS A 279 9.44 8.34 -0.85
N LEU A 280 9.88 9.54 -0.44
CA LEU A 280 9.62 10.76 -1.19
C LEU A 280 10.29 10.73 -2.57
N MET A 281 11.51 10.20 -2.68
CA MET A 281 12.19 10.02 -3.97
C MET A 281 11.40 9.09 -4.90
N ILE A 282 10.90 7.96 -4.38
CA ILE A 282 10.14 7.00 -5.17
C ILE A 282 8.81 7.58 -5.65
N GLU A 283 8.05 8.21 -4.76
CA GLU A 283 6.73 8.79 -5.07
C GLU A 283 6.81 9.93 -6.08
N ASN A 284 7.95 10.63 -6.11
CA ASN A 284 8.17 11.79 -6.97
C ASN A 284 9.05 11.49 -8.19
N GLU A 285 9.40 10.21 -8.41
CA GLU A 285 10.26 9.75 -9.51
C GLU A 285 11.62 10.47 -9.58
N VAL A 286 12.24 10.72 -8.41
CA VAL A 286 13.58 11.31 -8.31
C VAL A 286 14.60 10.20 -8.16
N GLY A 287 15.45 10.01 -9.18
CA GLY A 287 16.46 8.96 -9.18
C GLY A 287 15.92 7.53 -9.38
N VAL A 288 14.61 7.38 -9.62
CA VAL A 288 13.96 6.11 -9.95
C VAL A 288 13.03 6.27 -11.15
N SER A 289 12.61 5.15 -11.74
CA SER A 289 11.60 5.13 -12.81
C SER A 289 10.57 4.04 -12.56
N SER A 290 9.32 4.29 -12.94
CA SER A 290 8.21 3.37 -12.74
C SER A 290 7.83 2.64 -14.04
N ARG A 291 7.29 1.42 -13.93
CA ARG A 291 6.71 0.67 -15.05
C ARG A 291 5.19 0.56 -14.87
N LEU A 292 4.43 0.78 -15.95
CA LEU A 292 2.97 0.67 -15.91
C LEU A 292 2.53 -0.79 -15.99
N LEU A 293 1.80 -1.27 -14.97
CA LEU A 293 1.15 -2.57 -14.96
C LEU A 293 -0.33 -2.43 -15.33
N LYS A 294 -0.78 -3.10 -16.41
CA LYS A 294 -2.18 -3.10 -16.84
C LYS A 294 -2.87 -4.36 -16.34
N VAL A 295 -3.66 -4.23 -15.29
CA VAL A 295 -4.51 -5.32 -14.78
C VAL A 295 -5.87 -5.24 -15.48
N PRO A 296 -6.29 -6.27 -16.23
CA PRO A 296 -7.57 -6.26 -16.92
C PRO A 296 -8.73 -6.32 -15.93
N LYS A 297 -9.76 -5.51 -16.19
CA LYS A 297 -11.02 -5.52 -15.46
C LYS A 297 -12.15 -5.69 -16.45
N LEU A 298 -13.10 -6.55 -16.14
CA LEU A 298 -14.30 -6.72 -16.96
C LEU A 298 -15.13 -5.44 -16.86
N ASP A 299 -15.35 -4.80 -18.01
CA ASP A 299 -16.33 -3.74 -18.16
C ASP A 299 -17.68 -4.36 -18.46
N MET A 300 -18.61 -4.28 -17.50
CA MET A 300 -19.93 -4.88 -17.66
C MET A 300 -20.85 -4.03 -18.54
N ASP A 301 -20.61 -2.71 -18.62
CA ASP A 301 -21.42 -1.80 -19.46
C ASP A 301 -21.28 -2.13 -20.94
N TYR A 302 -20.15 -2.73 -21.34
CA TYR A 302 -19.92 -3.18 -22.71
C TYR A 302 -20.83 -4.35 -23.13
N PHE A 303 -21.36 -5.13 -22.19
CA PHE A 303 -22.17 -6.33 -22.45
C PHE A 303 -23.67 -6.14 -22.17
N GLU A 304 -24.10 -4.93 -21.79
CA GLU A 304 -25.49 -4.50 -21.61
C GLU A 304 -26.00 -3.73 -22.84
#